data_AF-A0A431HS88-F1
#
_entry.id   AF-A0A431HS88-F1
#
_cell.length_a   1.000
_cell.length_b   1.000
_cell.length_c   1.000
_cell.angle_alpha   90.00
_cell.angle_beta   90.00
_cell.angle_gamma   90.00
#
_symmetry.space_group_name_H-M   'P 1'
#
loop_
_entity.id
_entity.type
_entity.pdbx_description
1 polymer ?
#
loop_
_entity_poly.entity_id
_entity_poly.type
_entity_poly.pdbx_seq_one_letter_code
_entity_poly.pdbx_strand_id
1 'polypeptide(L)'
;MLIMTYYFTSDWHLGHSNIIKYCRRPFMTPEESSLLDLAYKKIIPIKDFHISQESTNRMTSAILDNTNAVVKRDDVLVIAGDFCWLPRNKNENKINVIKSYINKLNCKNIFIICGNHDDRKVLIGSGCFKGVFEQYTFNVNGQKIFISHYPCRSWESSFYGAWHAYGHVHNGLWKEDNGLLSTYQQIVYEEEFSKIIGNLAISEEEKKDVISKLLASAALTNGIDYSIDIGVDNVVAGKPWGTPWSFDEIKCHFVAKQQKWEERKRVLSEIGF
;
A
#
# COMPACT_ATOMS: atom_id res chain seq x y z
N MET A 1 14.21 30.05 5.53
CA MET A 1 14.54 28.62 5.65
C MET A 1 13.57 27.85 4.78
N LEU A 2 14.05 27.07 3.81
CA LEU A 2 13.19 26.10 3.14
C LEU A 2 12.74 25.09 4.20
N ILE A 3 11.42 24.91 4.33
CA ILE A 3 10.85 23.88 5.20
C ILE A 3 11.11 22.54 4.51
N MET A 4 11.78 21.63 5.21
CA MET A 4 12.02 20.25 4.76
C MET A 4 10.71 19.47 4.88
N THR A 5 10.21 18.93 3.77
CA THR A 5 8.98 18.12 3.74
C THR A 5 9.32 16.63 3.64
N TYR A 6 8.53 15.79 4.30
CA TYR A 6 8.63 14.34 4.19
C TYR A 6 7.63 13.82 3.17
N TYR A 7 8.10 12.90 2.33
CA TYR A 7 7.33 12.19 1.32
C TYR A 7 7.48 10.68 1.50
N PHE A 8 6.39 9.95 1.26
CA PHE A 8 6.28 8.51 1.44
C PHE A 8 5.70 7.87 0.18
N THR A 9 6.27 6.75 -0.23
CA THR A 9 5.83 6.00 -1.41
C THR A 9 6.24 4.54 -1.25
N SER A 10 5.66 3.65 -2.04
CA SER A 10 6.06 2.25 -2.08
C SER A 10 5.91 1.63 -3.46
N ASP A 11 6.49 0.44 -3.66
CA ASP A 11 6.18 -0.47 -4.77
C ASP A 11 6.43 0.12 -6.14
N TRP A 12 7.50 0.90 -6.27
CA TRP A 12 7.87 1.53 -7.54
C TRP A 12 8.03 0.50 -8.65
N HIS A 13 8.69 -0.61 -8.34
CA HIS A 13 8.98 -1.69 -9.29
C HIS A 13 9.54 -1.15 -10.62
N LEU A 14 10.48 -0.19 -10.54
CA LEU A 14 11.08 0.41 -11.73
C LEU A 14 11.67 -0.67 -12.65
N GLY A 15 11.33 -0.61 -13.93
CA GLY A 15 11.75 -1.62 -14.91
C GLY A 15 11.05 -2.98 -14.83
N HIS A 16 10.04 -3.18 -13.98
CA HIS A 16 9.30 -4.45 -13.88
C HIS A 16 8.10 -4.47 -14.83
N SER A 17 8.17 -5.12 -15.99
CA SER A 17 7.06 -5.11 -16.96
C SER A 17 5.82 -5.86 -16.45
N ASN A 18 5.99 -6.99 -15.76
CA ASN A 18 4.87 -7.84 -15.37
C ASN A 18 3.97 -7.22 -14.28
N ILE A 19 4.49 -6.33 -13.45
CA ILE A 19 3.69 -5.65 -12.41
C ILE A 19 2.57 -4.80 -13.04
N ILE A 20 2.78 -4.30 -14.26
CA ILE A 20 1.78 -3.50 -14.97
C ILE A 20 0.52 -4.33 -15.23
N LYS A 21 0.67 -5.57 -15.71
CA LYS A 21 -0.49 -6.44 -15.96
C LYS A 21 -1.07 -7.05 -14.69
N TYR A 22 -0.22 -7.41 -13.71
CA TYR A 22 -0.70 -8.04 -12.47
C TYR A 22 -1.50 -7.08 -11.59
N CYS A 23 -1.08 -5.82 -11.49
CA CYS A 23 -1.76 -4.80 -10.70
C CYS A 23 -2.64 -3.87 -11.54
N ARG A 24 -2.82 -4.15 -12.84
CA ARG A 24 -3.52 -3.29 -13.81
C ARG A 24 -3.08 -1.82 -13.74
N ARG A 25 -1.77 -1.57 -13.65
CA ARG A 25 -1.22 -0.20 -13.63
C ARG A 25 -1.56 0.51 -14.95
N PRO A 26 -1.81 1.83 -14.95
CA PRO A 26 -2.37 2.57 -16.09
C PRO A 26 -1.32 2.90 -17.17
N PHE A 27 -0.50 1.92 -17.55
CA PHE A 27 0.58 2.08 -18.51
C PHE A 27 0.51 1.09 -19.66
N MET A 28 -0.53 0.25 -19.74
CA MET A 28 -0.76 -0.57 -20.93
C MET A 28 -1.13 0.32 -22.12
N THR A 29 -0.79 -0.11 -23.34
CA THR A 29 -1.44 0.41 -24.54
C THR A 29 -2.88 -0.12 -24.65
N PRO A 30 -3.74 0.46 -25.48
CA PRO A 30 -5.09 -0.08 -25.74
C PRO A 30 -5.06 -1.54 -26.21
N GLU A 31 -4.07 -1.91 -27.02
CA GLU A 31 -3.86 -3.28 -27.52
C GLU A 31 -3.45 -4.21 -26.37
N GLU A 32 -2.48 -3.81 -25.55
CA GLU A 32 -2.05 -4.57 -24.36
C GLU A 32 -3.21 -4.79 -23.39
N SER A 33 -4.05 -3.77 -23.16
CA SER A 33 -5.23 -3.89 -22.30
C SER A 33 -6.24 -4.88 -22.89
N SER A 34 -6.49 -4.81 -24.20
CA SER A 34 -7.42 -5.70 -24.89
C SER A 34 -6.92 -7.16 -24.83
N LEU A 35 -5.62 -7.38 -25.05
CA LEU A 35 -5.00 -8.71 -24.95
C LEU A 35 -5.06 -9.27 -23.53
N LEU A 36 -4.83 -8.43 -22.51
CA LEU A 36 -4.95 -8.85 -21.12
C LEU A 36 -6.39 -9.30 -20.79
N ASP A 37 -7.41 -8.58 -21.27
CA ASP A 37 -8.81 -8.97 -21.08
C ASP A 37 -9.15 -10.30 -21.78
N LEU A 38 -8.61 -10.54 -22.98
CA LEU A 38 -8.74 -11.84 -23.66
C LEU A 38 -8.05 -12.96 -22.87
N ALA A 39 -6.90 -12.68 -22.26
CA ALA A 39 -6.18 -13.63 -21.41
C ALA A 39 -6.98 -13.98 -20.14
N TYR A 40 -7.61 -13.01 -19.49
CA TYR A 40 -8.49 -13.26 -18.33
C TYR A 40 -9.75 -14.04 -18.70
N LYS A 41 -10.26 -13.86 -19.93
CA LYS A 41 -11.34 -14.68 -20.50
C LYS A 41 -10.89 -16.08 -20.93
N LYS A 42 -9.61 -16.44 -20.72
CA LYS A 42 -9.00 -17.73 -21.13
C LYS A 42 -9.06 -17.99 -22.63
N ILE A 43 -9.19 -16.93 -23.44
CA ILE A 43 -9.17 -17.01 -24.91
C ILE A 43 -7.73 -17.19 -25.40
N ILE A 44 -6.77 -16.54 -24.74
CA ILE A 44 -5.33 -16.71 -24.96
C ILE A 44 -4.62 -17.07 -23.65
N PRO A 45 -3.48 -17.78 -23.68
CA PRO A 45 -2.71 -18.06 -22.47
C PRO A 45 -2.03 -16.78 -21.94
N ILE A 46 -2.29 -16.43 -20.67
CA ILE A 46 -1.70 -15.23 -20.02
C ILE A 46 -0.16 -15.25 -19.98
N LYS A 47 0.43 -16.45 -19.99
CA LYS A 47 1.88 -16.65 -19.99
C LYS A 47 2.54 -16.16 -21.28
N ASP A 48 1.79 -16.12 -22.38
CA ASP A 48 2.29 -15.73 -23.70
C ASP A 48 2.09 -14.23 -23.96
N PHE A 49 1.33 -13.55 -23.08
CA PHE A 49 1.15 -12.10 -23.12
C PHE A 49 2.28 -11.38 -22.37
N HIS A 50 3.01 -10.53 -23.07
CA HIS A 50 4.10 -9.71 -22.52
C HIS A 50 3.79 -8.23 -22.65
N ILE A 51 4.11 -7.48 -21.59
CA ILE A 51 4.06 -6.03 -21.60
C ILE A 51 5.30 -5.50 -22.33
N SER A 52 5.11 -4.55 -23.22
CA SER A 52 6.17 -3.94 -24.00
C SER A 52 7.18 -3.17 -23.13
N GLN A 53 8.39 -3.02 -23.66
CA GLN A 53 9.39 -2.17 -23.02
C GLN A 53 8.96 -0.69 -23.02
N GLU A 54 8.18 -0.26 -24.01
CA GLU A 54 7.62 1.09 -24.07
C GLU A 54 6.71 1.35 -22.85
N SER A 55 5.72 0.49 -22.61
CA SER A 55 4.83 0.59 -21.45
C SER A 55 5.58 0.51 -20.12
N THR A 56 6.62 -0.33 -20.05
CA THR A 56 7.53 -0.42 -18.90
C THR A 56 8.29 0.88 -18.65
N ASN A 57 8.78 1.51 -19.72
CA ASN A 57 9.50 2.79 -19.66
C ASN A 57 8.55 3.93 -19.30
N ARG A 58 7.31 3.95 -19.83
CA ARG A 58 6.29 4.95 -19.46
C ARG A 58 5.98 4.92 -17.97
N MET A 59 5.78 3.73 -17.39
CA MET A 59 5.61 3.58 -15.94
C MET A 59 6.81 4.12 -15.16
N THR A 60 8.01 3.69 -15.55
CA THR A 60 9.26 4.07 -14.87
C THR A 60 9.46 5.58 -14.91
N SER A 61 9.28 6.23 -16.06
CA SER A 61 9.39 7.69 -16.20
C SER A 61 8.31 8.39 -15.40
N ALA A 62 7.05 7.95 -15.48
CA ALA A 62 5.96 8.58 -14.73
C ALA A 62 6.23 8.63 -13.22
N ILE A 63 6.73 7.55 -12.62
CA ILE A 63 7.10 7.53 -11.19
C ILE A 63 8.19 8.57 -10.89
N LEU A 64 9.26 8.56 -11.67
CA LEU A 64 10.41 9.44 -11.45
C LEU A 64 10.04 10.91 -11.67
N ASP A 65 9.32 11.20 -12.75
CA ASP A 65 8.92 12.56 -13.14
C ASP A 65 7.90 13.13 -12.15
N ASN A 66 6.89 12.35 -11.76
CA ASN A 66 5.89 12.80 -10.78
C ASN A 66 6.48 12.92 -9.37
N THR A 67 7.46 12.08 -9.01
CA THR A 67 8.24 12.27 -7.78
C THR A 67 9.03 13.57 -7.84
N ASN A 68 9.77 13.82 -8.92
CA ASN A 68 10.57 15.04 -9.10
C ASN A 68 9.74 16.32 -9.18
N ALA A 69 8.48 16.23 -9.61
CA ALA A 69 7.55 17.35 -9.67
C ALA A 69 7.16 17.87 -8.28
N VAL A 70 7.21 17.03 -7.24
CA VAL A 70 6.77 17.39 -5.88
C VAL A 70 7.88 17.34 -4.84
N VAL A 71 8.88 16.46 -4.99
CA VAL A 71 9.97 16.27 -4.02
C VAL A 71 11.19 17.09 -4.43
N LYS A 72 11.57 18.06 -3.59
CA LYS A 72 12.73 18.93 -3.81
C LYS A 72 14.01 18.25 -3.33
N ARG A 73 15.14 18.90 -3.63
CA ARG A 73 16.48 18.39 -3.33
C ARG A 73 16.68 18.04 -1.85
N ASP A 74 16.26 18.94 -0.97
CA ASP A 74 16.53 18.87 0.48
C ASP A 74 15.37 18.25 1.27
N ASP A 75 14.28 17.87 0.61
CA ASP A 75 13.19 17.10 1.22
C ASP A 75 13.65 15.68 1.58
N VAL A 76 12.82 14.95 2.33
CA VAL A 76 13.05 13.55 2.68
C VAL A 76 12.09 12.67 1.89
N LEU A 77 12.62 11.68 1.17
CA LEU A 77 11.84 10.65 0.47
C LEU A 77 12.03 9.30 1.15
N VAL A 78 10.95 8.70 1.63
CA VAL A 78 10.92 7.36 2.21
C VAL A 78 10.22 6.41 1.24
N ILE A 79 10.94 5.38 0.81
CA ILE A 79 10.43 4.33 -0.08
C ILE A 79 10.18 3.06 0.75
N ALA A 80 8.93 2.65 0.91
CA ALA A 80 8.52 1.49 1.70
C ALA A 80 8.62 0.17 0.92
N GLY A 81 9.70 0.00 0.16
CA GLY A 81 10.07 -1.27 -0.45
C GLY A 81 9.77 -1.39 -1.94
N ASP A 82 10.29 -2.47 -2.52
CA ASP A 82 10.11 -2.88 -3.91
C ASP A 82 10.50 -1.79 -4.91
N PHE A 83 11.73 -1.31 -4.76
CA PHE A 83 12.22 -0.14 -5.49
C PHE A 83 12.35 -0.38 -6.99
N CYS A 84 13.08 -1.42 -7.40
CA CYS A 84 13.34 -1.67 -8.82
C CYS A 84 13.55 -3.16 -9.13
N TRP A 85 13.27 -3.54 -10.37
CA TRP A 85 13.53 -4.88 -10.87
C TRP A 85 15.02 -5.05 -11.16
N LEU A 86 15.71 -5.82 -10.32
CA LEU A 86 17.12 -6.11 -10.52
C LEU A 86 17.31 -7.22 -11.57
N PRO A 87 18.35 -7.11 -12.42
CA PRO A 87 18.64 -8.13 -13.41
C PRO A 87 19.02 -9.46 -12.75
N ARG A 88 18.59 -10.56 -13.37
CA ARG A 88 18.91 -11.94 -12.94
C ARG A 88 20.28 -12.41 -13.44
N ASN A 89 20.79 -11.80 -14.52
CA ASN A 89 22.08 -12.11 -15.09
C ASN A 89 23.20 -11.71 -14.11
N LYS A 90 24.05 -12.67 -13.73
CA LYS A 90 25.15 -12.44 -12.77
C LYS A 90 26.22 -11.48 -13.31
N ASN A 91 26.32 -11.31 -14.63
CA ASN A 91 27.28 -10.41 -15.26
C ASN A 91 26.80 -8.95 -15.27
N GLU A 92 25.53 -8.71 -14.97
CA GLU A 92 24.98 -7.34 -14.91
C GLU A 92 25.20 -6.72 -13.53
N ASN A 93 25.68 -5.47 -13.55
CA ASN A 93 25.96 -4.75 -12.33
C ASN A 93 24.66 -4.17 -11.74
N LYS A 94 24.05 -4.93 -10.82
CA LYS A 94 22.84 -4.54 -10.08
C LYS A 94 22.96 -3.18 -9.37
N ILE A 95 24.16 -2.84 -8.86
CA ILE A 95 24.41 -1.55 -8.21
C ILE A 95 24.27 -0.40 -9.23
N ASN A 96 24.76 -0.59 -10.45
CA ASN A 96 24.63 0.42 -11.51
C ASN A 96 23.17 0.65 -11.91
N VAL A 97 22.33 -0.40 -11.87
CA VAL A 97 20.88 -0.26 -12.12
C VAL A 97 20.24 0.66 -11.08
N ILE A 98 20.49 0.43 -9.78
CA ILE A 98 19.99 1.30 -8.70
C ILE A 98 20.47 2.74 -8.89
N LYS A 99 21.79 2.92 -9.13
CA LYS A 99 22.38 4.24 -9.36
C LYS A 99 21.73 4.96 -10.54
N SER A 100 21.41 4.24 -11.62
CA SER A 100 20.78 4.81 -12.81
C SER A 100 19.40 5.43 -12.54
N TYR A 101 18.65 4.87 -11.58
CA TYR A 101 17.36 5.41 -11.16
C TYR A 101 17.52 6.54 -10.14
N ILE A 102 18.32 6.33 -9.09
CA ILE A 102 18.53 7.35 -8.03
C ILE A 102 19.15 8.64 -8.59
N ASN A 103 20.05 8.54 -9.58
CA ASN A 103 20.67 9.72 -10.19
C ASN A 103 19.68 10.60 -10.96
N LYS A 104 18.50 10.07 -11.32
CA LYS A 104 17.43 10.85 -11.96
C LYS A 104 16.58 11.61 -10.95
N LEU A 105 16.71 11.33 -9.65
CA LEU A 105 15.93 12.00 -8.61
C LEU A 105 16.59 13.31 -8.14
N ASN A 106 15.75 14.33 -7.97
CA ASN A 106 16.13 15.63 -7.42
C ASN A 106 16.56 15.50 -5.95
N CYS A 107 15.76 14.77 -5.17
CA CYS A 107 15.97 14.51 -3.74
C CYS A 107 17.32 13.83 -3.46
N LYS A 108 17.99 14.25 -2.38
CA LYS A 108 19.25 13.64 -1.90
C LYS A 108 19.13 12.95 -0.54
N ASN A 109 17.99 13.09 0.14
CA ASN A 109 17.72 12.43 1.41
C ASN A 109 16.71 11.30 1.20
N ILE A 110 17.19 10.21 0.58
CA ILE A 110 16.34 9.05 0.25
C ILE A 110 16.60 7.93 1.25
N PHE A 111 15.55 7.43 1.87
CA PHE A 111 15.56 6.26 2.76
C PHE A 111 14.75 5.14 2.12
N ILE A 112 15.16 3.90 2.34
CA ILE A 112 14.42 2.72 1.86
C ILE A 112 14.19 1.73 2.99
N ILE A 113 12.96 1.22 3.05
CA ILE A 113 12.55 0.12 3.91
C ILE A 113 12.38 -1.09 3.00
N CYS A 114 13.13 -2.16 3.22
CA CYS A 114 13.25 -3.26 2.27
C CYS A 114 11.91 -3.98 2.05
N GLY A 115 11.54 -4.12 0.77
CA GLY A 115 10.46 -5.01 0.35
C GLY A 115 10.95 -6.40 -0.05
N ASN A 116 10.04 -7.31 -0.37
CA ASN A 116 10.40 -8.69 -0.71
C ASN A 116 11.12 -8.85 -2.05
N HIS A 117 11.01 -7.87 -2.93
CA HIS A 117 11.73 -7.85 -4.20
C HIS A 117 13.08 -7.12 -4.12
N ASP A 118 13.41 -6.52 -2.98
CA ASP A 118 14.66 -5.82 -2.78
C ASP A 118 15.79 -6.76 -2.33
N ASP A 119 16.99 -6.55 -2.89
CA ASP A 119 18.22 -7.17 -2.40
C ASP A 119 18.93 -6.18 -1.46
N ARG A 120 18.78 -6.39 -0.14
CA ARG A 120 19.33 -5.49 0.89
C ARG A 120 20.85 -5.27 0.75
N LYS A 121 21.61 -6.30 0.34
CA LYS A 121 23.07 -6.15 0.16
C LYS A 121 23.38 -5.22 -1.02
N VAL A 122 22.62 -5.34 -2.11
CA VAL A 122 22.77 -4.47 -3.28
C VAL A 122 22.32 -3.04 -2.96
N LEU A 123 21.21 -2.86 -2.23
CA LEU A 123 20.76 -1.54 -1.77
C LEU A 123 21.82 -0.83 -0.94
N ILE A 124 22.37 -1.49 0.08
CA ILE A 124 23.46 -0.95 0.92
C ILE A 124 24.71 -0.70 0.07
N GLY A 125 25.13 -1.69 -0.73
CA GLY A 125 26.33 -1.60 -1.57
C GLY A 125 26.25 -0.53 -2.65
N SER A 126 25.05 -0.05 -3.00
CA SER A 126 24.89 1.07 -3.93
C SER A 126 25.42 2.39 -3.38
N GLY A 127 25.38 2.58 -2.04
CA GLY A 127 25.70 3.84 -1.37
C GLY A 127 24.73 4.98 -1.69
N CYS A 128 23.57 4.68 -2.29
CA CYS A 128 22.62 5.69 -2.75
C CYS A 128 21.64 6.18 -1.68
N PHE A 129 21.40 5.37 -0.64
CA PHE A 129 20.37 5.63 0.37
C PHE A 129 21.00 6.13 1.67
N LYS A 130 20.36 7.11 2.31
CA LYS A 130 20.73 7.61 3.65
C LYS A 130 20.49 6.56 4.75
N GLY A 131 19.54 5.65 4.53
CA GLY A 131 19.29 4.51 5.39
C GLY A 131 18.57 3.39 4.65
N VAL A 132 18.93 2.15 5.01
CA VAL A 132 18.35 0.91 4.48
C VAL A 132 17.93 0.06 5.68
N PHE A 133 16.62 -0.09 5.90
CA PHE A 133 16.06 -0.76 7.07
C PHE A 133 15.09 -1.86 6.67
N GLU A 134 14.85 -2.83 7.55
CA GLU A 134 13.74 -3.79 7.37
C GLU A 134 12.41 -3.18 7.80
N GLN A 135 12.45 -2.42 8.91
CA GLN A 135 11.37 -1.61 9.45
C GLN A 135 12.00 -0.40 10.14
N TYR A 136 11.32 0.74 10.15
CA TYR A 136 11.84 1.93 10.83
C TYR A 136 10.73 2.89 11.26
N THR A 137 10.88 3.47 12.45
CA THR A 137 9.97 4.50 12.96
C THR A 137 10.60 5.88 12.78
N PHE A 138 10.06 6.67 11.85
CA PHE A 138 10.43 8.08 11.69
C PHE A 138 9.70 8.94 12.71
N ASN A 139 10.34 10.03 13.16
CA ASN A 139 9.68 11.08 13.93
C ASN A 139 9.64 12.35 13.07
N VAL A 140 8.45 12.72 12.61
CA VAL A 140 8.21 13.89 11.77
C VAL A 140 7.39 14.90 12.55
N ASN A 141 8.01 16.00 12.95
CA ASN A 141 7.36 17.07 13.73
C ASN A 141 6.66 16.57 15.01
N GLY A 142 7.25 15.57 15.69
CA GLY A 142 6.69 14.96 16.90
C GLY A 142 5.75 13.77 16.63
N GLN A 143 5.31 13.56 15.39
CA GLN A 143 4.51 12.41 15.00
C GLN A 143 5.40 11.21 14.67
N LYS A 144 5.18 10.09 15.36
CA LYS A 144 5.81 8.80 15.02
C LYS A 144 5.13 8.18 13.80
N ILE A 145 5.92 7.73 12.84
CA ILE A 145 5.46 7.04 11.65
C ILE A 145 6.28 5.76 11.50
N PHE A 146 5.68 4.64 11.85
CA PHE A 146 6.21 3.30 11.64
C PHE A 146 6.07 2.93 10.17
N ILE A 147 7.19 2.55 9.54
CA ILE A 147 7.23 2.10 8.16
C ILE A 147 7.69 0.65 8.13
N SER A 148 6.89 -0.16 7.44
CA SER A 148 7.18 -1.55 7.08
C SER A 148 6.68 -1.73 5.66
N HIS A 149 7.39 -2.49 4.83
CA HIS A 149 6.87 -2.81 3.49
C HIS A 149 5.51 -3.52 3.57
N TYR A 150 5.38 -4.45 4.52
CA TYR A 150 4.14 -5.19 4.75
C TYR A 150 3.19 -4.43 5.69
N PRO A 151 1.86 -4.49 5.44
CA PRO A 151 0.88 -4.08 6.43
C PRO A 151 1.00 -4.96 7.69
N CYS A 152 0.95 -4.32 8.85
CA CYS A 152 1.07 -5.00 10.14
C CYS A 152 -0.23 -4.87 10.93
N ARG A 153 -0.72 -5.99 11.49
CA ARG A 153 -1.87 -5.99 12.41
C ARG A 153 -1.62 -5.21 13.69
N SER A 154 -0.35 -5.11 14.09
CA SER A 154 0.13 -4.29 15.21
C SER A 154 1.54 -3.81 14.90
N TRP A 155 1.86 -2.59 15.33
CA TRP A 155 3.16 -1.98 15.11
C TRP A 155 3.64 -1.21 16.34
N GLU A 156 4.92 -0.85 16.32
CA GLU A 156 5.58 -0.11 17.39
C GLU A 156 4.82 1.19 17.72
N SER A 157 4.53 1.41 19.00
CA SER A 157 3.81 2.60 19.48
C SER A 157 2.40 2.81 18.89
N SER A 158 1.79 1.79 18.28
CA SER A 158 0.43 1.87 17.72
C SER A 158 -0.64 2.28 18.73
N PHE A 159 -0.55 1.83 19.98
CA PHE A 159 -1.46 2.25 21.07
C PHE A 159 -1.20 3.70 21.58
N TYR A 160 -0.04 4.26 21.21
CA TYR A 160 0.35 5.63 21.54
C TYR A 160 0.19 6.59 20.35
N GLY A 161 -0.53 6.19 19.31
CA GLY A 161 -0.89 7.05 18.18
C GLY A 161 0.17 7.12 17.09
N ALA A 162 1.14 6.19 17.07
CA ALA A 162 2.05 6.10 15.94
C ALA A 162 1.28 5.70 14.67
N TRP A 163 1.57 6.38 13.57
CA TRP A 163 1.00 6.08 12.27
C TRP A 163 1.73 4.91 11.63
N HIS A 164 1.05 4.12 10.81
CA HIS A 164 1.68 3.10 9.98
C HIS A 164 1.54 3.46 8.51
N ALA A 165 2.66 3.52 7.77
CA ALA A 165 2.63 3.51 6.32
C ALA A 165 3.30 2.26 5.74
N TYR A 166 2.72 1.69 4.70
CA TYR A 166 3.14 0.42 4.07
C TYR A 166 2.89 0.38 2.56
N GLY A 167 3.33 -0.69 1.93
CA GLY A 167 3.06 -1.02 0.53
C GLY A 167 2.65 -2.48 0.36
N HIS A 168 3.28 -3.21 -0.55
CA HIS A 168 3.15 -4.66 -0.79
C HIS A 168 1.82 -5.12 -1.38
N VAL A 169 0.71 -4.54 -0.90
CA VAL A 169 -0.64 -4.99 -1.21
C VAL A 169 -1.13 -4.46 -2.56
N HIS A 170 -0.50 -3.41 -3.11
CA HIS A 170 -0.84 -2.82 -4.40
C HIS A 170 -2.34 -2.46 -4.52
N ASN A 171 -2.92 -1.84 -3.49
CA ASN A 171 -4.36 -1.60 -3.32
C ASN A 171 -5.24 -2.87 -3.23
N GLY A 172 -4.65 -4.05 -3.09
CA GLY A 172 -5.31 -5.36 -2.99
C GLY A 172 -5.36 -5.89 -1.57
N LEU A 173 -5.94 -5.12 -0.64
CA LEU A 173 -6.21 -5.59 0.72
C LEU A 173 -7.33 -6.66 0.72
N TRP A 174 -7.24 -7.66 1.61
CA TRP A 174 -8.29 -8.65 1.78
C TRP A 174 -9.56 -8.01 2.35
N LYS A 175 -10.70 -8.73 2.30
CA LYS A 175 -11.97 -8.23 2.85
C LYS A 175 -11.82 -7.83 4.31
N GLU A 176 -11.27 -8.71 5.14
CA GLU A 176 -11.00 -8.43 6.55
C GLU A 176 -10.11 -7.21 6.79
N ASP A 177 -9.08 -7.02 5.98
CA ASP A 177 -8.20 -5.86 6.06
C ASP A 177 -8.91 -4.57 5.60
N ASN A 178 -10.07 -4.71 4.95
CA ASN A 178 -10.93 -3.61 4.55
C ASN A 178 -12.14 -3.40 5.48
N GLY A 179 -12.08 -3.87 6.73
CA GLY A 179 -13.19 -3.72 7.67
C GLY A 179 -14.45 -4.45 7.22
N LEU A 180 -14.28 -5.50 6.40
CA LEU A 180 -15.31 -6.45 6.06
C LEU A 180 -15.09 -7.75 6.85
N LEU A 181 -16.04 -8.68 6.75
CA LEU A 181 -15.85 -10.03 7.27
C LEU A 181 -15.04 -10.85 6.27
N SER A 182 -14.17 -11.72 6.79
CA SER A 182 -13.59 -12.78 5.97
C SER A 182 -14.70 -13.73 5.49
N THR A 183 -14.45 -14.50 4.42
CA THR A 183 -15.43 -15.50 3.95
C THR A 183 -15.82 -16.47 5.05
N TYR A 184 -14.87 -16.89 5.88
CA TYR A 184 -15.14 -17.77 7.02
C TYR A 184 -16.02 -17.08 8.07
N GLN A 185 -15.68 -15.85 8.48
CA GLN A 185 -16.49 -15.09 9.44
C GLN A 185 -17.90 -14.82 8.92
N GLN A 186 -18.03 -14.51 7.62
CA GLN A 186 -19.31 -14.28 6.98
C GLN A 186 -20.20 -15.53 7.09
N ILE A 187 -19.66 -16.71 6.75
CA ILE A 187 -20.39 -17.99 6.86
C ILE A 187 -20.79 -18.26 8.32
N VAL A 188 -19.84 -18.17 9.26
CA VAL A 188 -20.10 -18.47 10.68
C VAL A 188 -21.13 -17.52 11.26
N TYR A 189 -21.02 -16.21 11.02
CA TYR A 189 -21.97 -15.23 11.55
C TYR A 189 -23.34 -15.37 10.89
N GLU A 190 -23.40 -15.64 9.59
CA GLU A 190 -24.67 -15.89 8.89
C GLU A 190 -25.40 -17.10 9.46
N GLU A 191 -24.69 -18.20 9.75
CA GLU A 191 -25.25 -19.38 10.40
C GLU A 191 -25.77 -19.07 11.82
N GLU A 192 -24.98 -18.38 12.64
CA GLU A 192 -25.37 -18.04 14.02
C GLU A 192 -26.54 -17.05 14.06
N PHE A 193 -26.53 -16.00 13.23
CA PHE A 193 -27.63 -15.06 13.14
C PHE A 193 -28.92 -15.73 12.64
N SER A 194 -28.82 -16.63 11.66
CA SER A 194 -29.95 -17.41 11.16
C SER A 194 -30.62 -18.24 12.26
N LYS A 195 -29.83 -18.87 13.15
CA LYS A 195 -30.36 -19.61 14.31
C LYS A 195 -31.14 -18.71 15.26
N ILE A 196 -30.63 -17.51 15.53
CA ILE A 196 -31.26 -16.54 16.44
C ILE A 196 -32.59 -16.04 15.87
N ILE A 197 -32.63 -15.69 14.59
CA ILE A 197 -33.81 -15.06 13.98
C ILE A 197 -34.80 -16.05 13.37
N GLY A 198 -34.44 -17.34 13.26
CA GLY A 198 -35.24 -18.34 12.57
C GLY A 198 -36.68 -18.48 13.09
N ASN A 199 -36.88 -18.24 14.38
CA ASN A 199 -38.17 -18.32 15.07
C ASN A 199 -39.00 -17.02 15.02
N LEU A 200 -38.48 -15.94 14.42
CA LEU A 200 -39.23 -14.69 14.30
C LEU A 200 -40.35 -14.85 13.27
N ALA A 201 -41.53 -14.33 13.61
CA ALA A 201 -42.72 -14.33 12.76
C ALA A 201 -42.66 -13.23 11.68
N ILE A 202 -41.60 -13.27 10.87
CA ILE A 202 -41.33 -12.38 9.74
C ILE A 202 -41.07 -13.23 8.49
N SER A 203 -41.22 -12.64 7.31
CA SER A 203 -40.98 -13.31 6.03
C SER A 203 -39.50 -13.68 5.85
N GLU A 204 -39.22 -14.66 4.98
CA GLU A 204 -37.85 -15.06 4.65
C GLU A 204 -37.03 -13.93 4.02
N GLU A 205 -37.68 -13.03 3.29
CA GLU A 205 -37.02 -11.86 2.71
C GLU A 205 -36.61 -10.86 3.80
N GLU A 206 -37.47 -10.64 4.81
CA GLU A 206 -37.14 -9.82 5.98
C GLU A 206 -36.01 -10.46 6.82
N LYS A 207 -35.99 -11.79 6.95
CA LYS A 207 -34.89 -12.48 7.66
C LYS A 207 -33.55 -12.26 6.96
N LYS A 208 -33.50 -12.36 5.63
CA LYS A 208 -32.27 -12.07 4.85
C LYS A 208 -31.80 -10.64 5.01
N ASP A 209 -32.73 -9.67 4.97
CA ASP A 209 -32.41 -8.25 5.19
C ASP A 209 -31.83 -8.02 6.61
N VAL A 210 -32.43 -8.62 7.64
CA VAL A 210 -31.92 -8.56 9.02
C VAL A 210 -30.52 -9.17 9.13
N ILE A 211 -30.29 -10.37 8.58
CA ILE A 211 -28.97 -11.03 8.57
C ILE A 211 -27.95 -10.13 7.87
N SER A 212 -28.29 -9.57 6.71
CA SER A 212 -27.40 -8.67 5.97
C SER A 212 -26.98 -7.46 6.80
N LYS A 213 -27.92 -6.84 7.52
CA LYS A 213 -27.64 -5.71 8.44
C LYS A 213 -26.77 -6.12 9.63
N LEU A 214 -27.01 -7.30 10.22
CA LEU A 214 -26.19 -7.81 11.32
C LEU A 214 -24.76 -8.14 10.87
N LEU A 215 -24.60 -8.75 9.70
CA LEU A 215 -23.28 -9.00 9.10
C LEU A 215 -22.54 -7.69 8.82
N ALA A 216 -23.24 -6.68 8.29
CA ALA A 216 -22.65 -5.35 8.09
C ALA A 216 -22.22 -4.70 9.41
N SER A 217 -23.03 -4.83 10.48
CA SER A 217 -22.68 -4.36 11.82
C SER A 217 -21.46 -5.08 12.39
N ALA A 218 -21.39 -6.41 12.25
CA ALA A 218 -20.25 -7.20 12.68
C ALA A 218 -18.98 -6.83 11.89
N ALA A 219 -19.10 -6.59 10.58
CA ALA A 219 -18.01 -6.15 9.72
C ALA A 219 -17.37 -4.84 10.22
N LEU A 220 -18.18 -3.86 10.65
CA LEU A 220 -17.68 -2.59 11.18
C LEU A 220 -16.69 -2.74 12.34
N THR A 221 -16.69 -3.88 13.04
CA THR A 221 -15.76 -4.16 14.14
C THR A 221 -14.37 -4.66 13.68
N ASN A 222 -14.22 -5.09 12.42
CA ASN A 222 -12.99 -5.71 11.88
C ASN A 222 -11.92 -4.74 11.36
N GLY A 223 -12.16 -3.43 11.34
CA GLY A 223 -11.06 -2.46 11.51
C GLY A 223 -10.17 -2.10 10.31
N ILE A 224 -10.65 -1.22 9.43
CA ILE A 224 -9.77 -0.15 8.87
C ILE A 224 -9.88 1.14 9.71
N ASP A 225 -11.05 1.34 10.29
CA ASP A 225 -11.42 2.61 10.88
C ASP A 225 -10.80 2.84 12.25
N TYR A 226 -10.31 1.78 12.90
CA TYR A 226 -9.75 1.84 14.25
C TYR A 226 -8.23 1.75 14.29
N SER A 227 -7.57 1.62 13.13
CA SER A 227 -6.12 1.65 12.97
C SER A 227 -5.70 2.92 12.25
N ILE A 228 -4.58 3.51 12.65
CA ILE A 228 -4.05 4.71 12.00
C ILE A 228 -2.97 4.29 10.99
N ASP A 229 -3.42 3.60 9.94
CA ASP A 229 -2.57 3.02 8.90
C ASP A 229 -2.98 3.45 7.48
N ILE A 230 -2.01 3.49 6.56
CA ILE A 230 -2.21 3.86 5.16
C ILE A 230 -1.27 3.09 4.23
N GLY A 231 -1.81 2.54 3.15
CA GLY A 231 -1.02 2.09 2.01
C GLY A 231 -0.51 3.32 1.24
N VAL A 232 0.81 3.53 1.22
CA VAL A 232 1.47 4.58 0.43
C VAL A 232 1.93 4.05 -0.93
N ASP A 233 1.14 3.14 -1.49
CA ASP A 233 1.28 2.68 -2.87
C ASP A 233 1.23 3.87 -3.85
N ASN A 234 1.59 3.65 -5.11
CA ASN A 234 1.74 4.67 -6.17
C ASN A 234 0.46 5.46 -6.57
N VAL A 235 -0.56 5.55 -5.71
CA VAL A 235 -1.83 6.22 -5.96
C VAL A 235 -2.14 7.17 -4.80
N VAL A 236 -2.22 8.45 -5.10
CA VAL A 236 -2.76 9.50 -4.22
C VAL A 236 -4.01 10.06 -4.92
N ALA A 237 -5.13 10.16 -4.20
CA ALA A 237 -6.37 10.66 -4.77
C ALA A 237 -6.18 12.06 -5.38
N GLY A 238 -6.63 12.25 -6.63
CA GLY A 238 -6.53 13.53 -7.34
C GLY A 238 -5.14 13.89 -7.87
N LYS A 239 -4.15 12.98 -7.78
CA LYS A 239 -2.80 13.20 -8.31
C LYS A 239 -2.42 12.24 -9.44
N PRO A 240 -1.44 12.60 -10.28
CA PRO A 240 -0.84 11.69 -11.24
C PRO A 240 -0.33 10.39 -10.57
N TRP A 241 -0.45 9.27 -11.27
CA TRP A 241 0.02 7.98 -10.78
C TRP A 241 1.54 8.00 -10.54
N GLY A 242 2.00 7.42 -9.43
CA GLY A 242 3.40 7.43 -9.02
C GLY A 242 3.83 8.69 -8.25
N THR A 243 2.90 9.61 -7.96
CA THR A 243 3.20 10.74 -7.08
C THR A 243 3.27 10.26 -5.63
N PRO A 244 4.31 10.59 -4.86
CA PRO A 244 4.42 10.21 -3.46
C PRO A 244 3.43 10.99 -2.58
N TRP A 245 3.05 10.38 -1.46
CA TRP A 245 2.27 11.01 -0.39
C TRP A 245 3.14 12.00 0.38
N SER A 246 2.72 13.25 0.52
CA SER A 246 3.35 14.16 1.49
C SER A 246 2.87 13.86 2.91
N PHE A 247 3.68 14.23 3.90
CA PHE A 247 3.29 14.14 5.32
C PHE A 247 1.95 14.83 5.61
N ASP A 248 1.71 16.01 5.04
CA ASP A 248 0.46 16.75 5.25
C ASP A 248 -0.76 16.02 4.66
N GLU A 249 -0.59 15.31 3.55
CA GLU A 249 -1.65 14.50 2.97
C GLU A 249 -1.97 13.27 3.82
N ILE A 250 -0.93 12.59 4.32
CA ILE A 250 -1.10 11.50 5.28
C ILE A 250 -1.78 12.00 6.54
N LYS A 251 -1.39 13.18 7.04
CA LYS A 251 -2.03 13.82 8.17
C LYS A 251 -3.52 14.09 7.91
N CYS A 252 -3.87 14.66 6.77
CA CYS A 252 -5.26 14.89 6.37
C CYS A 252 -6.06 13.59 6.27
N HIS A 253 -5.46 12.53 5.71
CA HIS A 253 -6.08 11.19 5.66
C HIS A 253 -6.39 10.65 7.06
N PHE A 254 -5.49 10.85 8.01
CA PHE A 254 -5.66 10.37 9.37
C PHE A 254 -6.58 11.20 10.25
N VAL A 255 -6.88 12.47 9.91
CA VAL A 255 -7.88 13.25 10.65
C VAL A 255 -9.22 12.50 10.74
N ALA A 256 -9.64 11.83 9.66
CA ALA A 256 -10.89 11.07 9.64
C ALA A 256 -10.82 9.76 10.46
N LYS A 257 -9.64 9.15 10.57
CA LYS A 257 -9.42 7.91 11.33
C LYS A 257 -9.14 8.16 12.82
N GLN A 258 -8.59 9.33 13.16
CA GLN A 258 -8.13 9.64 14.51
C GLN A 258 -9.25 9.50 15.55
N GLN A 259 -10.44 10.03 15.27
CA GLN A 259 -11.57 9.99 16.20
C GLN A 259 -11.96 8.56 16.57
N LYS A 260 -12.01 7.66 15.59
CA LYS A 260 -12.37 6.25 15.80
C LYS A 260 -11.27 5.51 16.55
N TRP A 261 -9.99 5.79 16.25
CA TRP A 261 -8.87 5.24 17.01
C TRP A 261 -8.87 5.67 18.48
N GLU A 262 -9.09 6.96 18.77
CA GLU A 262 -9.18 7.46 20.16
C GLU A 262 -10.34 6.81 20.92
N GLU A 263 -11.49 6.65 20.27
CA GLU A 263 -12.64 5.97 20.86
C GLU A 263 -12.33 4.50 21.18
N ARG A 264 -11.71 3.76 20.25
CA ARG A 264 -11.24 2.39 20.52
C ARG A 264 -10.27 2.37 21.69
N LYS A 265 -9.31 3.30 21.74
CA LYS A 265 -8.34 3.39 22.83
C LYS A 265 -9.02 3.62 24.17
N ARG A 266 -9.99 4.54 24.24
CA ARG A 266 -10.81 4.81 25.43
C ARG A 266 -11.51 3.54 25.92
N VAL A 267 -12.21 2.85 25.02
CA VAL A 267 -12.92 1.60 25.33
C VAL A 267 -11.97 0.52 25.84
N LEU A 268 -10.82 0.35 25.20
CA LEU A 268 -9.81 -0.62 25.64
C LEU A 268 -9.27 -0.29 27.05
N SER A 269 -8.99 0.98 27.32
CA SER A 269 -8.54 1.42 28.64
C SER A 269 -9.59 1.22 29.74
N GLU A 270 -10.89 1.37 29.42
CA GLU A 270 -11.98 1.11 30.36
C GLU A 270 -12.09 -0.36 30.78
N ILE A 271 -11.67 -1.29 29.90
CA ILE A 271 -11.65 -2.74 30.19
C ILE A 271 -10.27 -3.24 30.65
N GLY A 272 -9.32 -2.34 30.94
CA GLY A 272 -8.01 -2.68 31.50
C GLY A 272 -6.94 -3.08 30.48
N PHE A 273 -7.10 -2.71 29.21
CA PHE A 273 -6.11 -2.87 28.14
C PHE A 273 -5.33 -1.58 27.82
#